data_AF-A0AAU7ZIW7-F1
#
_entry.id   AF-A0AAU7ZIW7-F1
#
_cell.length_a   1.000
_cell.length_b   1.000
_cell.length_c   1.000
_cell.angle_alpha   90.00
_cell.angle_beta   90.00
_cell.angle_gamma   90.00
#
_symmetry.space_group_name_H-M   'P 1'
#
loop_
_entity.id
_entity.type
_entity.pdbx_description
1 polymer ?
#
loop_
_entity_poly.entity_id
_entity_poly.type
_entity_poly.pdbx_seq_one_letter_code
_entity_poly.pdbx_strand_id
1 'polypeptide(L)'
;MHLATEEILVRDASNTGMSAESQSGAVAKTPEELADIVSRFASSDGWLDRVRLRAQHRWYERLYHGPNYDIWVISWMPGQSTGFHDHGDSAGAFVVTTGVLEENRPDQHPFAIPPGNPRAFGRDYTHDVRNASRAPAISIHAYSPPLSEMNEYELDGSQLVPREQSSERSARLDQEWRAQSPNLSNHIGALSIEQTLAAARARLRRLSPAEAYGAVVKTAATLVDIRPEGQRAIEGSIPGALIVERNVLEWRFDPASSARLPLATDHDLNVIVLCSEGYTSSLAAAALQDLGLWRATDVVGGFNAWRATGLPISPPTSAS
;
A
#
# COMPACT_ATOMS: atom_id res chain seq x y z
N MET A 1 -24.65 -25.50 -39.43
CA MET A 1 -23.48 -26.37 -39.73
C MET A 1 -22.62 -26.32 -38.48
N HIS A 2 -22.86 -27.28 -37.59
CA HIS A 2 -22.44 -27.33 -36.20
C HIS A 2 -21.31 -28.37 -36.12
N LEU A 3 -20.38 -28.19 -35.17
CA LEU A 3 -19.39 -29.18 -34.72
C LEU A 3 -18.20 -29.44 -35.67
N ALA A 4 -17.06 -28.76 -35.44
CA ALA A 4 -15.71 -29.29 -35.70
C ALA A 4 -14.60 -28.31 -35.27
N THR A 5 -14.43 -28.04 -33.96
CA THR A 5 -13.16 -27.47 -33.46
C THR A 5 -12.79 -27.81 -32.01
N GLU A 6 -13.63 -28.51 -31.25
CA GLU A 6 -13.35 -28.87 -29.85
C GLU A 6 -12.58 -30.20 -29.65
N GLU A 7 -12.10 -30.86 -30.71
CA GLU A 7 -11.63 -32.26 -30.62
C GLU A 7 -10.16 -32.51 -31.02
N ILE A 8 -9.28 -31.51 -30.87
CA ILE A 8 -7.83 -31.68 -31.07
C ILE A 8 -7.07 -31.10 -29.88
N LEU A 9 -7.26 -31.71 -28.70
CA LEU A 9 -6.31 -31.70 -27.57
C LEU A 9 -6.66 -32.74 -26.48
N VAL A 10 -7.61 -33.67 -26.74
CA VAL A 10 -8.08 -34.68 -25.76
C VAL A 10 -7.77 -36.13 -26.16
N ARG A 11 -7.16 -36.38 -27.33
CA ARG A 11 -6.92 -37.76 -27.79
C ARG A 11 -5.44 -38.13 -27.74
N ASP A 12 -5.00 -38.54 -26.55
CA ASP A 12 -3.91 -39.52 -26.42
C ASP A 12 -4.03 -40.44 -25.19
N ALA A 13 -5.25 -40.57 -24.64
CA ALA A 13 -5.55 -41.51 -23.57
C ALA A 13 -6.80 -42.31 -23.94
N SER A 14 -6.63 -43.46 -24.59
CA SER A 14 -7.40 -44.69 -24.41
C SER A 14 -7.14 -45.67 -25.56
N ASN A 15 -6.29 -46.69 -25.33
CA ASN A 15 -6.65 -48.11 -25.41
C ASN A 15 -5.45 -48.99 -25.84
N THR A 16 -4.80 -49.63 -24.87
CA THR A 16 -4.44 -51.07 -24.93
C THR A 16 -4.08 -51.53 -23.52
N GLY A 17 -4.79 -52.55 -23.04
CA GLY A 17 -4.71 -53.04 -21.67
C GLY A 17 -3.54 -53.98 -21.39
N MET A 18 -3.15 -53.96 -20.11
CA MET A 18 -2.49 -55.02 -19.33
C MET A 18 -1.05 -55.41 -19.68
N SER A 19 -0.10 -54.81 -18.98
CA SER A 19 0.69 -55.50 -17.95
C SER A 19 1.34 -54.47 -17.02
N ALA A 20 1.36 -54.78 -15.73
CA ALA A 20 1.89 -53.92 -14.69
C ALA A 20 3.42 -53.95 -14.69
N GLU A 21 4.08 -52.89 -15.14
CA GLU A 21 5.50 -52.64 -14.89
C GLU A 21 5.76 -51.14 -14.62
N SER A 22 6.21 -50.88 -13.38
CA SER A 22 7.02 -49.76 -12.87
C SER A 22 6.71 -48.30 -13.24
N GLN A 23 6.48 -47.51 -12.19
CA GLN A 23 6.60 -46.04 -12.14
C GLN A 23 7.79 -45.49 -12.96
N SER A 24 7.54 -44.52 -13.84
CA SER A 24 8.56 -43.62 -14.40
C SER A 24 8.26 -42.18 -13.98
N GLY A 25 9.26 -41.51 -13.41
CA GLY A 25 9.11 -40.22 -12.71
C GLY A 25 8.79 -39.04 -13.63
N ALA A 26 7.98 -38.12 -13.14
CA ALA A 26 7.76 -36.79 -13.73
C ALA A 26 9.10 -36.09 -13.99
N VAL A 27 9.44 -35.84 -15.26
CA VAL A 27 10.69 -35.19 -15.64
C VAL A 27 10.49 -33.68 -15.56
N ALA A 28 11.26 -33.02 -14.70
CA ALA A 28 11.27 -31.57 -14.57
C ALA A 28 11.73 -30.90 -15.88
N LYS A 29 11.10 -29.78 -16.22
CA LYS A 29 11.39 -28.96 -17.40
C LYS A 29 12.58 -28.06 -17.16
N THR A 30 13.39 -27.87 -18.20
CA THR A 30 14.49 -26.91 -18.16
C THR A 30 13.96 -25.48 -18.26
N PRO A 31 14.73 -24.47 -17.80
CA PRO A 31 14.34 -23.06 -17.96
C PRO A 31 14.05 -22.68 -19.41
N GLU A 32 14.77 -23.24 -20.38
CA GLU A 32 14.58 -22.99 -21.81
C GLU A 32 13.27 -23.59 -22.31
N GLU A 33 12.94 -24.83 -21.90
CA GLU A 33 11.64 -25.43 -22.22
C GLU A 33 10.49 -24.60 -21.62
N LEU A 34 10.67 -24.05 -20.41
CA LEU A 34 9.68 -23.19 -19.77
C LEU A 34 9.51 -21.86 -20.50
N ALA A 35 10.60 -21.25 -20.99
CA ALA A 35 10.57 -20.03 -21.79
C ALA A 35 9.77 -20.22 -23.09
N ASP A 36 9.96 -21.36 -23.73
CA ASP A 36 9.18 -21.77 -24.91
C ASP A 36 7.70 -21.98 -24.57
N ILE A 37 7.41 -22.60 -23.43
CA ILE A 37 6.02 -22.83 -22.97
C ILE A 37 5.30 -21.49 -22.73
N VAL A 38 5.89 -20.56 -21.97
CA VAL A 38 5.23 -19.28 -21.69
C VAL A 38 5.05 -18.43 -22.94
N SER A 39 5.99 -18.50 -23.89
CA SER A 39 5.89 -17.77 -25.17
C SER A 39 4.74 -18.29 -26.03
N ARG A 40 4.61 -19.62 -26.14
CA ARG A 40 3.49 -20.26 -26.87
C ARG A 40 2.15 -19.96 -26.20
N PHE A 41 2.11 -20.04 -24.87
CA PHE A 41 0.89 -19.80 -24.11
C PHE A 41 0.46 -18.32 -24.19
N ALA A 42 1.40 -17.37 -24.10
CA ALA A 42 1.11 -15.95 -24.28
C ALA A 42 0.55 -15.62 -25.67
N SER A 43 0.92 -16.40 -26.68
CA SER A 43 0.44 -16.24 -28.06
C SER A 43 -0.87 -16.99 -28.35
N SER A 44 -1.40 -17.75 -27.38
CA SER A 44 -2.67 -18.47 -27.54
C SER A 44 -3.86 -17.63 -27.09
N ASP A 45 -5.06 -18.03 -27.51
CA ASP A 45 -6.32 -17.37 -27.12
C ASP A 45 -6.84 -17.85 -25.75
N GLY A 46 -7.80 -17.11 -25.20
CA GLY A 46 -8.66 -17.54 -24.08
C GLY A 46 -8.13 -17.29 -22.66
N TRP A 47 -6.85 -17.01 -22.48
CA TRP A 47 -6.33 -16.70 -21.14
C TRP A 47 -6.58 -15.26 -20.70
N LEU A 48 -6.71 -14.32 -21.65
CA LEU A 48 -6.91 -12.89 -21.35
C LEU A 48 -8.23 -12.64 -20.60
N ASP A 49 -9.27 -13.42 -20.91
CA ASP A 49 -10.60 -13.34 -20.26
C ASP A 49 -10.56 -13.73 -18.77
N ARG A 50 -9.49 -14.39 -18.32
CA ARG A 50 -9.27 -14.74 -16.92
C ARG A 50 -8.62 -13.61 -16.13
N VAL A 51 -7.96 -12.66 -16.80
CA VAL A 51 -7.26 -11.55 -16.13
C VAL A 51 -8.22 -10.65 -15.34
N ARG A 52 -7.86 -10.33 -14.10
CA ARG A 52 -8.53 -9.29 -13.30
C ARG A 52 -7.52 -8.26 -12.85
N LEU A 53 -7.86 -6.97 -12.97
CA LEU A 53 -7.04 -5.87 -12.45
C LEU A 53 -7.50 -5.52 -11.03
N ARG A 54 -6.60 -5.59 -10.05
CA ARG A 54 -6.90 -5.34 -8.62
C ARG A 54 -5.85 -4.40 -8.03
N ALA A 55 -6.28 -3.23 -7.56
CA ALA A 55 -5.36 -2.22 -7.02
C ALA A 55 -4.85 -2.55 -5.61
N GLN A 56 -5.68 -3.18 -4.77
CA GLN A 56 -5.36 -3.43 -3.36
C GLN A 56 -4.35 -4.58 -3.17
N HIS A 57 -4.46 -5.63 -3.99
CA HIS A 57 -3.58 -6.79 -3.94
C HIS A 57 -3.23 -7.22 -5.35
N ARG A 58 -2.00 -7.70 -5.54
CA ARG A 58 -1.58 -8.32 -6.81
C ARG A 58 -2.50 -9.52 -7.08
N TRP A 59 -3.06 -9.59 -8.27
CA TRP A 59 -3.95 -10.68 -8.65
C TRP A 59 -3.21 -11.70 -9.49
N TYR A 60 -3.43 -12.98 -9.22
CA TYR A 60 -2.86 -14.09 -9.96
C TYR A 60 -3.84 -15.27 -9.99
N GLU A 61 -3.71 -16.10 -11.03
CA GLU A 61 -4.52 -17.30 -11.20
C GLU A 61 -3.70 -18.39 -11.88
N ARG A 62 -3.83 -19.63 -11.39
CA ARG A 62 -3.24 -20.79 -12.05
C ARG A 62 -4.07 -21.15 -13.27
N LEU A 63 -3.46 -21.03 -14.43
CA LEU A 63 -4.07 -21.34 -15.72
C LEU A 63 -4.00 -22.83 -16.05
N TYR A 64 -2.90 -23.48 -15.67
CA TYR A 64 -2.66 -24.91 -15.88
C TYR A 64 -1.96 -25.53 -14.68
N HIS A 65 -2.35 -26.76 -14.33
CA HIS A 65 -1.68 -27.58 -13.33
C HIS A 65 -1.44 -28.97 -13.92
N GLY A 66 -0.18 -29.41 -13.93
CA GLY A 66 0.22 -30.70 -14.50
C GLY A 66 1.26 -31.39 -13.63
N PRO A 67 1.60 -32.66 -13.95
CA PRO A 67 2.58 -33.43 -13.18
C PRO A 67 4.01 -32.88 -13.26
N ASN A 68 4.32 -32.11 -14.31
CA ASN A 68 5.69 -31.63 -14.57
C ASN A 68 5.84 -30.12 -14.41
N TYR A 69 4.77 -29.32 -14.59
CA TYR A 69 4.84 -27.86 -14.49
C TYR A 69 3.46 -27.25 -14.28
N ASP A 70 3.45 -26.01 -13.77
CA ASP A 70 2.25 -25.15 -13.69
C ASP A 70 2.41 -23.92 -14.58
N ILE A 71 1.28 -23.34 -15.02
CA ILE A 71 1.25 -22.03 -15.69
C ILE A 71 0.34 -21.09 -14.89
N TRP A 72 0.80 -19.86 -14.69
CA TRP A 72 0.11 -18.81 -13.97
C TRP A 72 0.00 -17.54 -14.80
N VAL A 73 -1.08 -16.80 -14.62
CA VAL A 73 -1.19 -15.41 -15.08
C VAL A 73 -1.16 -14.50 -13.87
N ILE A 74 -0.48 -13.36 -14.01
CA ILE A 74 -0.37 -12.36 -12.96
C ILE A 74 -0.64 -10.99 -13.58
N SER A 75 -1.46 -10.18 -12.90
CA SER A 75 -1.71 -8.79 -13.25
C SER A 75 -1.13 -7.85 -12.19
N TRP A 76 -0.56 -6.74 -12.65
CA TRP A 76 0.24 -5.83 -11.84
C TRP A 76 -0.28 -4.42 -12.02
N MET A 77 -0.90 -3.87 -10.98
CA MET A 77 -1.22 -2.44 -10.94
C MET A 77 0.04 -1.62 -10.61
N PRO A 78 0.06 -0.32 -10.96
CA PRO A 78 1.17 0.57 -10.63
C PRO A 78 1.61 0.47 -9.16
N GLY A 79 2.91 0.28 -8.93
CA GLY A 79 3.53 0.17 -7.62
C GLY A 79 3.50 -1.22 -6.97
N GLN A 80 2.81 -2.21 -7.57
CA GLN A 80 2.80 -3.57 -7.03
C GLN A 80 4.11 -4.31 -7.33
N SER A 81 4.57 -5.09 -6.36
CA SER A 81 5.83 -5.86 -6.43
C SER A 81 5.71 -7.20 -5.70
N THR A 82 6.49 -8.19 -6.11
CA THR A 82 6.55 -9.48 -5.40
C THR A 82 7.21 -9.36 -4.03
N GLY A 83 8.12 -8.41 -3.86
CA GLY A 83 9.16 -8.56 -2.86
C GLY A 83 10.20 -9.57 -3.33
N PHE A 84 11.33 -9.66 -2.62
CA PHE A 84 12.33 -10.66 -2.95
C PHE A 84 11.81 -12.04 -2.57
N HIS A 85 11.86 -12.97 -3.51
CA HIS A 85 11.41 -14.34 -3.30
C HIS A 85 12.22 -15.32 -4.15
N ASP A 86 12.32 -16.55 -3.68
CA ASP A 86 12.77 -17.70 -4.47
C ASP A 86 11.56 -18.53 -4.94
N HIS A 87 11.85 -19.69 -5.52
CA HIS A 87 10.84 -20.59 -6.09
C HIS A 87 10.96 -22.00 -5.50
N GLY A 88 11.54 -22.14 -4.30
CA GLY A 88 11.91 -23.43 -3.73
C GLY A 88 12.74 -24.27 -4.71
N ASP A 89 12.28 -25.50 -4.98
CA ASP A 89 12.94 -26.42 -5.93
C ASP A 89 12.58 -26.17 -7.40
N SER A 90 11.73 -25.20 -7.71
CA SER A 90 11.26 -24.95 -9.07
C SER A 90 12.24 -24.07 -9.84
N ALA A 91 12.57 -24.49 -11.06
CA ALA A 91 13.01 -23.58 -12.11
C ALA A 91 11.79 -22.86 -12.70
N GLY A 92 12.00 -21.73 -13.36
CA GLY A 92 10.90 -20.96 -13.91
C GLY A 92 11.23 -20.18 -15.17
N ALA A 93 10.17 -19.73 -15.83
CA ALA A 93 10.26 -18.71 -16.86
C ALA A 93 9.01 -17.83 -16.83
N PHE A 94 9.15 -16.58 -17.27
CA PHE A 94 8.00 -15.70 -17.45
C PHE A 94 8.16 -14.79 -18.67
N VAL A 95 7.03 -14.36 -19.22
CA VAL A 95 6.97 -13.39 -20.30
C VAL A 95 5.98 -12.28 -19.95
N VAL A 96 6.35 -11.03 -20.21
CA VAL A 96 5.43 -9.90 -20.13
C VAL A 96 4.60 -9.88 -21.41
N THR A 97 3.27 -9.80 -21.27
CA THR A 97 2.34 -9.77 -22.41
C THR A 97 1.78 -8.38 -22.65
N THR A 98 1.74 -7.54 -21.61
CA THR A 98 1.22 -6.17 -21.64
C THR A 98 1.94 -5.32 -20.62
N GLY A 99 2.20 -4.05 -20.94
CA GLY A 99 2.91 -3.13 -20.05
C GLY A 99 4.41 -3.41 -19.97
N VAL A 100 5.06 -2.95 -18.91
CA VAL A 100 6.49 -3.16 -18.65
C VAL A 100 6.63 -3.52 -17.17
N LEU A 101 7.41 -4.57 -16.90
CA LEU A 101 7.84 -4.90 -15.54
C LEU A 101 9.30 -4.53 -15.35
N GLU A 102 9.73 -4.38 -14.11
CA GLU A 102 11.14 -4.31 -13.73
C GLU A 102 11.47 -5.55 -12.91
N GLU A 103 12.66 -6.10 -13.11
CA GLU A 103 13.20 -7.16 -12.27
C GLU A 103 14.40 -6.64 -11.51
N ASN A 104 14.36 -6.83 -10.19
CA ASN A 104 15.42 -6.51 -9.27
C ASN A 104 16.08 -7.79 -8.79
N ARG A 105 17.41 -7.79 -8.79
CA ARG A 105 18.20 -8.84 -8.15
C ARG A 105 19.09 -8.22 -7.08
N PRO A 106 19.44 -8.97 -6.02
CA PRO A 106 20.43 -8.51 -5.06
C PRO A 106 21.70 -8.06 -5.79
N ASP A 107 22.26 -6.93 -5.34
CA ASP A 107 23.53 -6.37 -5.85
C ASP A 107 23.56 -6.05 -7.36
N GLN A 108 22.40 -5.90 -8.00
CA GLN A 108 22.30 -5.52 -9.40
C GLN A 108 21.36 -4.35 -9.61
N HIS A 109 21.62 -3.56 -10.65
CA HIS A 109 20.70 -2.53 -11.06
C HIS A 109 19.40 -3.14 -11.60
N PRO A 110 18.24 -2.56 -11.24
CA PRO A 110 16.96 -2.92 -11.85
C PRO A 110 17.04 -2.81 -13.37
N PHE A 111 16.39 -3.73 -14.07
CA PHE A 111 16.23 -3.60 -15.52
C PHE A 111 14.78 -3.84 -15.94
N ALA A 112 14.38 -3.11 -16.98
CA ALA A 112 13.05 -3.18 -17.54
C ALA A 112 12.88 -4.41 -18.44
N ILE A 113 11.70 -5.01 -18.37
CA ILE A 113 11.25 -6.18 -19.12
C ILE A 113 10.05 -5.76 -19.95
N PRO A 114 10.25 -5.39 -21.22
CA PRO A 114 9.16 -5.10 -22.14
C PRO A 114 8.43 -6.39 -22.58
N PRO A 115 7.28 -6.26 -23.25
CA PRO A 115 6.55 -7.44 -23.73
C PRO A 115 7.33 -8.29 -24.74
N GLY A 116 7.05 -9.60 -24.73
CA GLY A 116 7.41 -10.52 -25.80
C GLY A 116 8.57 -11.46 -25.50
N ASN A 117 9.71 -10.97 -25.01
CA ASN A 117 10.88 -11.82 -24.77
C ASN A 117 10.76 -12.54 -23.41
N PRO A 118 10.72 -13.88 -23.37
CA PRO A 118 10.66 -14.63 -22.11
C PRO A 118 11.99 -14.52 -21.35
N ARG A 119 11.88 -14.58 -20.03
CA ARG A 119 12.97 -14.61 -19.06
C ARG A 119 12.96 -15.97 -18.40
N ALA A 120 14.08 -16.68 -18.45
CA ALA A 120 14.23 -18.00 -17.85
C ALA A 120 15.19 -17.94 -16.65
N PHE A 121 14.95 -18.79 -15.65
CA PHE A 121 15.77 -18.88 -14.46
C PHE A 121 15.79 -20.28 -13.85
N GLY A 122 16.90 -20.59 -13.16
CA GLY A 122 17.11 -21.84 -12.43
C GLY A 122 16.52 -21.80 -11.02
N ARG A 123 16.78 -22.86 -10.23
CA ARG A 123 16.23 -23.06 -8.88
C ARG A 123 16.78 -22.06 -7.86
N ASP A 124 18.07 -21.77 -7.94
CA ASP A 124 18.75 -20.82 -7.04
C ASP A 124 18.60 -19.37 -7.53
N TYR A 125 17.36 -18.95 -7.76
CA TYR A 125 17.07 -17.65 -8.36
C TYR A 125 16.13 -16.83 -7.49
N THR A 126 16.70 -15.83 -6.82
CA THR A 126 15.97 -14.86 -6.02
C THR A 126 15.84 -13.53 -6.76
N HIS A 127 14.61 -13.02 -6.83
CA HIS A 127 14.34 -11.73 -7.47
C HIS A 127 13.11 -11.04 -6.89
N ASP A 128 12.96 -9.75 -7.22
CA ASP A 128 11.72 -9.00 -7.06
C ASP A 128 11.24 -8.53 -8.44
N VAL A 129 10.03 -8.91 -8.82
CA VAL A 129 9.37 -8.42 -10.04
C VAL A 129 8.36 -7.35 -9.64
N ARG A 130 8.46 -6.17 -10.25
CA ARG A 130 7.61 -5.03 -9.91
C ARG A 130 7.08 -4.28 -11.12
N ASN A 131 5.96 -3.61 -10.94
CA ASN A 131 5.47 -2.62 -11.89
C ASN A 131 5.78 -1.20 -11.37
N ALA A 132 6.92 -0.65 -11.77
CA ALA A 132 7.28 0.74 -11.46
C ALA A 132 6.62 1.77 -12.41
N SER A 133 5.91 1.30 -13.43
CA SER A 133 5.24 2.16 -14.41
C SER A 133 3.90 2.70 -13.90
N ARG A 134 3.32 3.65 -14.64
CA ARG A 134 1.97 4.20 -14.38
C ARG A 134 0.85 3.42 -15.06
N ALA A 135 1.17 2.42 -15.88
CA ALA A 135 0.20 1.59 -16.58
C ALA A 135 0.14 0.18 -15.96
N PRO A 136 -0.99 -0.53 -16.04
CA PRO A 136 -1.04 -1.94 -15.67
C PRO A 136 -0.09 -2.79 -16.53
N ALA A 137 0.40 -3.88 -15.96
CA ALA A 137 1.16 -4.89 -16.67
C ALA A 137 0.54 -6.28 -16.46
N ILE A 138 0.79 -7.20 -17.40
CA ILE A 138 0.36 -8.59 -17.33
C ILE A 138 1.54 -9.48 -17.73
N SER A 139 1.70 -10.59 -17.02
CA SER A 139 2.75 -11.57 -17.29
C SER A 139 2.23 -13.00 -17.13
N ILE A 140 2.78 -13.91 -17.93
CA ILE A 140 2.54 -15.35 -17.83
C ILE A 140 3.81 -16.02 -17.32
N HIS A 141 3.65 -16.90 -16.33
CA HIS A 141 4.73 -17.58 -15.62
C HIS A 141 4.55 -19.08 -15.74
N ALA A 142 5.65 -19.83 -15.84
CA ALA A 142 5.66 -21.28 -15.73
C ALA A 142 6.75 -21.75 -14.79
N TYR A 143 6.47 -22.80 -14.02
CA TYR A 143 7.38 -23.34 -12.99
C TYR A 143 7.48 -24.86 -13.10
N SER A 144 8.70 -25.40 -13.00
CA SER A 144 8.94 -26.84 -13.00
C SER A 144 10.04 -27.28 -12.00
N PRO A 145 9.78 -28.29 -11.14
CA PRO A 145 8.48 -28.94 -10.90
C PRO A 145 7.38 -27.93 -10.51
N PRO A 146 6.09 -28.33 -10.52
CA PRO A 146 5.01 -27.45 -10.10
C PRO A 146 5.33 -26.78 -8.76
N LEU A 147 5.10 -25.47 -8.70
CA LEU A 147 5.45 -24.65 -7.55
C LEU A 147 4.70 -25.12 -6.29
N SER A 148 5.45 -25.58 -5.29
CA SER A 148 4.91 -26.01 -4.00
C SER A 148 4.98 -24.91 -2.94
N GLU A 149 6.06 -24.15 -2.96
CA GLU A 149 6.37 -23.09 -2.00
C GLU A 149 7.22 -22.00 -2.66
N MET A 150 7.20 -20.82 -2.07
CA MET A 150 8.10 -19.70 -2.37
C MET A 150 8.55 -19.13 -1.05
N ASN A 151 9.86 -18.98 -0.86
CA ASN A 151 10.38 -18.30 0.31
C ASN A 151 10.46 -16.80 0.03
N GLU A 152 9.95 -15.99 0.95
CA GLU A 152 10.05 -14.54 0.87
C GLU A 152 11.26 -14.03 1.67
N TYR A 153 11.87 -12.96 1.19
CA TYR A 153 13.06 -12.35 1.77
C TYR A 153 12.92 -10.83 1.88
N GLU A 154 13.62 -10.26 2.85
CA GLU A 154 13.86 -8.82 2.96
C GLU A 154 15.35 -8.54 2.74
N LEU A 155 15.70 -7.35 2.25
CA LEU A 155 17.10 -6.91 2.24
C LEU A 155 17.45 -6.27 3.57
N ASP A 156 18.44 -6.83 4.26
CA ASP A 156 19.18 -6.19 5.35
C ASP A 156 20.56 -5.77 4.82
N GLY A 157 20.71 -4.47 4.52
CA GLY A 157 21.88 -3.96 3.80
C GLY A 157 21.94 -4.54 2.39
N SER A 158 22.89 -5.44 2.13
CA SER A 158 23.03 -6.19 0.87
C SER A 158 22.68 -7.68 1.01
N GLN A 159 22.27 -8.13 2.19
CA GLN A 159 21.97 -9.55 2.43
C GLN A 159 20.48 -9.82 2.39
N LEU A 160 20.09 -10.88 1.70
CA LEU A 160 18.74 -11.41 1.75
C LEU A 160 18.56 -12.20 3.04
N VAL A 161 17.60 -11.78 3.87
CA VAL A 161 17.21 -12.48 5.09
C VAL A 161 15.80 -13.05 4.91
N PRO A 162 15.55 -14.34 5.23
CA PRO A 162 14.20 -14.91 5.14
C PRO A 162 13.22 -14.06 5.93
N ARG A 163 12.06 -13.75 5.36
CA ARG A 163 11.12 -12.79 5.94
C ARG A 163 10.64 -13.22 7.32
N GLU A 164 10.42 -14.52 7.54
CA GLU A 164 10.10 -15.07 8.85
C GLU A 164 11.22 -14.80 9.86
N GLN A 165 12.48 -15.05 9.49
CA GLN A 165 13.63 -14.76 10.35
C GLN A 165 13.88 -13.26 10.52
N SER A 166 13.55 -12.42 9.54
CA SER A 166 13.60 -10.96 9.68
C SER A 166 12.56 -10.47 10.67
N SER A 167 11.37 -11.10 10.69
CA SER A 167 10.30 -10.80 11.62
C SER A 167 10.61 -11.32 13.03
N GLU A 168 11.21 -12.51 13.14
CA GLU A 168 11.66 -13.10 14.41
C GLU A 168 12.90 -12.39 14.95
N ARG A 169 13.83 -11.96 14.09
CA ARG A 169 14.99 -11.15 14.46
C ARG A 169 14.56 -9.74 14.84
N SER A 170 13.60 -9.14 14.17
CA SER A 170 13.00 -7.86 14.58
C SER A 170 12.27 -8.02 15.92
N ALA A 171 11.50 -9.10 16.10
CA ALA A 171 10.82 -9.40 17.36
C ALA A 171 11.80 -9.73 18.50
N ARG A 172 12.91 -10.42 18.19
CA ARG A 172 13.98 -10.74 19.15
C ARG A 172 14.82 -9.51 19.47
N LEU A 173 15.14 -8.66 18.50
CA LEU A 173 15.77 -7.36 18.73
C LEU A 173 14.85 -6.45 19.54
N ASP A 174 13.54 -6.46 19.30
CA ASP A 174 12.55 -5.76 20.12
C ASP A 174 12.46 -6.33 21.55
N GLN A 175 12.56 -7.65 21.71
CA GLN A 175 12.58 -8.31 23.01
C GLN A 175 13.89 -8.12 23.77
N GLU A 176 15.03 -8.19 23.08
CA GLU A 176 16.38 -7.94 23.61
C GLU A 176 16.55 -6.47 23.95
N TRP A 177 16.04 -5.57 23.11
CA TRP A 177 15.91 -4.15 23.43
C TRP A 177 15.06 -3.96 24.69
N ARG A 178 13.90 -4.62 24.81
CA ARG A 178 13.06 -4.56 26.04
C ARG A 178 13.73 -5.17 27.28
N ALA A 179 14.53 -6.23 27.11
CA ALA A 179 15.17 -6.97 28.20
C ALA A 179 16.49 -6.33 28.66
N GLN A 180 17.22 -5.66 27.76
CA GLN A 180 18.46 -4.94 28.04
C GLN A 180 18.24 -3.44 28.24
N SER A 181 17.06 -2.92 27.90
CA SER A 181 16.66 -1.60 28.35
C SER A 181 16.67 -1.60 29.88
N PRO A 182 17.40 -0.68 30.54
CA PRO A 182 17.11 -0.37 31.92
C PRO A 182 15.61 -0.14 32.02
N ASN A 183 14.99 -0.54 33.12
CA ASN A 183 13.59 -0.22 33.39
C ASN A 183 13.41 1.30 33.12
N LEU A 184 12.90 1.66 31.94
CA LEU A 184 12.64 3.04 31.56
C LEU A 184 11.31 3.47 32.19
N SER A 185 11.07 2.98 33.40
CA SER A 185 10.18 3.61 34.36
C SER A 185 10.79 4.99 34.64
N ASN A 186 10.19 5.98 33.98
CA ASN A 186 10.66 7.34 33.76
C ASN A 186 11.79 7.44 32.72
N HIS A 187 11.43 7.58 31.44
CA HIS A 187 12.06 8.66 30.68
C HIS A 187 11.94 9.92 31.55
N ILE A 188 13.01 10.31 32.22
CA ILE A 188 13.05 11.54 33.02
C ILE A 188 12.74 12.68 32.03
N GLY A 189 11.50 13.17 32.06
CA GLY A 189 11.00 14.21 31.16
C GLY A 189 10.04 13.77 30.03
N ALA A 190 9.69 12.50 29.86
CA ALA A 190 8.61 12.16 28.90
C ALA A 190 7.24 12.55 29.47
N LEU A 191 6.47 13.27 28.67
CA LEU A 191 5.10 13.67 29.01
C LEU A 191 4.12 12.60 28.52
N SER A 192 3.10 12.31 29.33
CA SER A 192 1.94 11.54 28.87
C SER A 192 1.16 12.32 27.79
N ILE A 193 0.27 11.64 27.05
CA ILE A 193 -0.62 12.34 26.11
C ILE A 193 -1.49 13.39 26.82
N GLU A 194 -1.92 13.10 28.05
CA GLU A 194 -2.67 14.06 28.88
C GLU A 194 -1.83 15.27 29.25
N GLN A 195 -0.58 15.07 29.67
CA GLN A 195 0.34 16.16 29.99
C GLN A 195 0.70 16.98 28.75
N THR A 196 0.95 16.32 27.62
CA THR A 196 1.25 16.96 26.32
C THR A 196 0.07 17.82 25.87
N LEU A 197 -1.15 17.28 25.95
CA LEU A 197 -2.37 17.99 25.60
C LEU A 197 -2.65 19.16 26.56
N ALA A 198 -2.45 18.96 27.87
CA ALA A 198 -2.59 20.02 28.86
C ALA A 198 -1.59 21.16 28.60
N ALA A 199 -0.33 20.85 28.30
CA ALA A 199 0.69 21.84 27.94
C ALA A 199 0.33 22.61 26.67
N ALA A 200 -0.17 21.93 25.64
CA ALA A 200 -0.68 22.58 24.43
C ALA A 200 -1.84 23.53 24.77
N ARG A 201 -2.86 23.04 25.48
CA ARG A 201 -4.05 23.83 25.82
C ARG A 201 -3.73 25.02 26.73
N ALA A 202 -2.71 24.94 27.59
CA ALA A 202 -2.28 26.05 28.43
C ALA A 202 -1.78 27.26 27.62
N ARG A 203 -1.35 27.06 26.37
CA ARG A 203 -0.92 28.12 25.44
C ARG A 203 -2.07 28.68 24.58
N LEU A 204 -3.23 28.04 24.59
CA LEU A 204 -4.34 28.36 23.69
C LEU A 204 -5.49 29.04 24.43
N ARG A 205 -5.99 30.14 23.87
CA ARG A 205 -7.33 30.63 24.20
C ARG A 205 -8.36 29.88 23.36
N ARG A 206 -8.72 28.68 23.82
CA ARG A 206 -9.67 27.80 23.12
C ARG A 206 -11.05 28.46 23.04
N LEU A 207 -11.77 28.21 21.95
CA LEU A 207 -13.09 28.79 21.71
C LEU A 207 -14.18 27.76 21.93
N SER A 208 -15.28 28.14 22.57
CA SER A 208 -16.53 27.38 22.45
C SER A 208 -17.00 27.38 20.99
N PRO A 209 -17.86 26.42 20.58
CA PRO A 209 -18.41 26.42 19.23
C PRO A 209 -19.09 27.73 18.83
N ALA A 210 -19.85 28.34 19.75
CA ALA A 210 -20.53 29.61 19.51
C ALA A 210 -19.55 30.79 19.32
N GLU A 211 -18.47 30.84 20.09
CA GLU A 211 -17.41 31.84 19.92
C GLU A 211 -16.64 31.63 18.62
N ALA A 212 -16.32 30.38 18.26
CA ALA A 212 -15.66 30.05 17.00
C ALA A 212 -16.54 30.45 15.80
N TYR A 213 -17.83 30.12 15.82
CA TYR A 213 -18.78 30.56 14.80
C TYR A 213 -18.85 32.09 14.72
N GLY A 214 -18.94 32.76 15.88
CA GLY A 214 -18.90 34.22 15.96
C GLY A 214 -17.63 34.82 15.37
N ALA A 215 -16.47 34.23 15.63
CA ALA A 215 -15.18 34.70 15.13
C ALA A 215 -15.07 34.56 13.60
N VAL A 216 -15.56 33.45 13.04
CA VAL A 216 -15.60 33.22 11.58
C VAL A 216 -16.51 34.24 10.90
N VAL A 217 -17.72 34.46 11.44
CA VAL A 217 -18.72 35.34 10.82
C VAL A 217 -18.38 36.83 11.02
N LYS A 218 -17.76 37.22 12.14
CA LYS A 218 -17.60 38.64 12.53
C LYS A 218 -16.18 39.19 12.38
N THR A 219 -15.15 38.34 12.43
CA THR A 219 -13.75 38.80 12.59
C THR A 219 -12.79 38.25 11.54
N ALA A 220 -13.32 37.68 10.45
CA ALA A 220 -12.54 37.06 9.35
C ALA A 220 -11.58 35.95 9.81
N ALA A 221 -11.91 35.26 10.91
CA ALA A 221 -11.15 34.08 11.32
C ALA A 221 -11.37 32.93 10.32
N THR A 222 -10.31 32.17 10.03
CA THR A 222 -10.37 31.00 9.15
C THR A 222 -10.57 29.76 10.00
N LEU A 223 -11.73 29.12 9.88
CA LEU A 223 -11.98 27.80 10.46
C LEU A 223 -11.34 26.73 9.58
N VAL A 224 -10.48 25.90 10.15
CA VAL A 224 -9.73 24.86 9.44
C VAL A 224 -10.12 23.49 9.97
N ASP A 225 -10.73 22.66 9.13
CA ASP A 225 -11.08 21.27 9.48
C ASP A 225 -9.93 20.34 9.09
N ILE A 226 -9.33 19.72 10.11
CA ILE A 226 -8.17 18.83 9.97
C ILE A 226 -8.54 17.34 9.96
N ARG A 227 -9.84 17.01 10.06
CA ARG A 227 -10.31 15.62 10.00
C ARG A 227 -10.03 15.05 8.61
N PRO A 228 -9.70 13.75 8.45
CA PRO A 228 -9.59 13.10 7.14
C PRO A 228 -10.90 13.07 6.36
N GLU A 229 -10.82 12.97 5.03
CA GLU A 229 -12.00 12.91 4.15
C GLU A 229 -13.02 11.85 4.56
N GLY A 230 -12.57 10.61 4.82
CA GLY A 230 -13.45 9.53 5.26
C GLY A 230 -14.20 9.87 6.55
N GLN A 231 -13.58 10.59 7.48
CA GLN A 231 -14.22 11.00 8.71
C GLN A 231 -15.27 12.10 8.48
N ARG A 232 -14.96 13.09 7.63
CA ARG A 232 -15.92 14.15 7.25
C ARG A 232 -17.11 13.58 6.46
N ALA A 233 -16.87 12.57 5.62
CA ALA A 233 -17.92 11.89 4.87
C ALA A 233 -18.95 11.21 5.78
N ILE A 234 -18.51 10.66 6.92
CA ILE A 234 -19.36 9.97 7.91
C ILE A 234 -20.00 10.95 8.91
N GLU A 235 -19.25 11.91 9.42
CA GLU A 235 -19.72 12.80 10.49
C GLU A 235 -20.49 14.03 9.96
N GLY A 236 -20.22 14.42 8.71
CA GLY A 236 -20.62 15.70 8.13
C GLY A 236 -19.49 16.74 8.18
N SER A 237 -19.72 17.89 7.56
CA SER A 237 -18.75 18.97 7.42
C SER A 237 -19.33 20.32 7.86
N ILE A 238 -18.47 21.31 8.09
CA ILE A 238 -18.91 22.68 8.41
C ILE A 238 -18.83 23.53 7.14
N PRO A 239 -19.95 24.14 6.68
CA PRO A 239 -19.93 25.01 5.51
C PRO A 239 -18.92 26.15 5.67
N GLY A 240 -18.09 26.36 4.64
CA GLY A 240 -17.08 27.42 4.63
C GLY A 240 -15.81 27.13 5.45
N ALA A 241 -15.72 25.99 6.16
CA ALA A 241 -14.47 25.56 6.76
C ALA A 241 -13.45 25.20 5.67
N LEU A 242 -12.22 25.69 5.82
CA LEU A 242 -11.12 25.32 4.96
C LEU A 242 -10.64 23.91 5.33
N ILE A 243 -10.61 23.01 4.35
CA ILE A 243 -10.18 21.63 4.58
C ILE A 243 -8.67 21.53 4.41
N VAL A 244 -7.96 21.21 5.49
CA VAL A 244 -6.51 20.95 5.48
C VAL A 244 -6.24 19.81 6.43
N GLU A 245 -6.02 18.60 5.92
CA GLU A 245 -5.80 17.44 6.78
C GLU A 245 -4.54 17.58 7.64
N ARG A 246 -4.55 16.95 8.81
CA ARG A 246 -3.51 17.12 9.84
C ARG A 246 -2.08 16.89 9.33
N ASN A 247 -1.89 15.96 8.39
CA ASN A 247 -0.58 15.54 7.89
C ASN A 247 0.18 16.62 7.09
N VAL A 248 -0.52 17.65 6.59
CA VAL A 248 0.09 18.71 5.77
C VAL A 248 -0.01 20.10 6.41
N LEU A 249 -0.66 20.22 7.57
CA LEU A 249 -1.11 21.49 8.13
C LEU A 249 0.02 22.52 8.27
N GLU A 250 1.13 22.14 8.89
CA GLU A 250 2.30 22.98 9.14
C GLU A 250 2.81 23.61 7.83
N TRP A 251 3.06 22.79 6.81
CA TRP A 251 3.57 23.23 5.51
C TRP A 251 2.60 24.13 4.74
N ARG A 252 1.29 23.97 4.97
CA ARG A 252 0.25 24.77 4.31
C ARG A 252 0.10 26.16 4.94
N PHE A 253 0.51 26.35 6.18
CA PHE A 253 0.36 27.60 6.92
C PHE A 253 1.67 28.37 7.15
N ASP A 254 2.83 27.78 6.87
CA ASP A 254 4.11 28.50 6.86
C ASP A 254 4.19 29.46 5.64
N PRO A 255 4.30 30.80 5.85
CA PRO A 255 4.44 31.77 4.76
C PRO A 255 5.70 31.58 3.89
N ALA A 256 6.74 30.94 4.42
CA ALA A 256 7.98 30.65 3.70
C ALA A 256 7.91 29.36 2.86
N SER A 257 6.89 28.53 3.10
CA SER A 257 6.73 27.24 2.42
C SER A 257 6.29 27.41 0.95
N SER A 258 6.92 26.67 0.04
CA SER A 258 6.51 26.59 -1.36
C SER A 258 5.16 25.90 -1.57
N ALA A 259 4.70 25.14 -0.57
CA ALA A 259 3.41 24.45 -0.58
C ALA A 259 2.29 25.24 0.15
N ARG A 260 2.57 26.47 0.60
CA ARG A 260 1.64 27.29 1.39
C ARG A 260 0.30 27.52 0.69
N LEU A 261 -0.73 27.70 1.49
CA LEU A 261 -2.03 28.19 1.01
C LEU A 261 -1.90 29.65 0.58
N PRO A 262 -2.68 30.11 -0.42
CA PRO A 262 -2.65 31.51 -0.85
C PRO A 262 -2.88 32.51 0.29
N LEU A 263 -3.73 32.16 1.27
CA LEU A 263 -4.02 33.01 2.43
C LEU A 263 -2.88 33.08 3.45
N ALA A 264 -1.95 32.11 3.46
CA ALA A 264 -0.80 32.05 4.37
C ALA A 264 0.31 33.00 3.90
N THR A 265 0.06 34.31 3.96
CA THR A 265 1.02 35.36 3.55
C THR A 265 1.90 35.87 4.68
N ASP A 266 1.44 35.74 5.92
CA ASP A 266 2.12 36.20 7.14
C ASP A 266 1.66 35.38 8.36
N HIS A 267 2.25 35.68 9.52
CA HIS A 267 2.02 34.96 10.78
C HIS A 267 0.87 35.54 11.63
N ASP A 268 0.18 36.60 11.19
CA ASP A 268 -0.94 37.24 11.91
C ASP A 268 -2.32 36.63 11.56
N LEU A 269 -2.32 35.53 10.80
CA LEU A 269 -3.54 34.82 10.47
C LEU A 269 -4.26 34.28 11.71
N ASN A 270 -5.56 34.58 11.78
CA ASN A 270 -6.44 34.06 12.81
C ASN A 270 -7.00 32.69 12.40
N VAL A 271 -6.28 31.63 12.73
CA VAL A 271 -6.62 30.24 12.38
C VAL A 271 -7.31 29.55 13.56
N ILE A 272 -8.50 29.01 13.32
CA ILE A 272 -9.24 28.20 14.30
C ILE A 272 -9.27 26.76 13.81
N VAL A 273 -8.56 25.87 14.49
CA VAL A 273 -8.43 24.46 14.09
C VAL A 273 -9.55 23.61 14.69
N LEU A 274 -10.13 22.75 13.87
CA LEU A 274 -11.21 21.85 14.23
C LEU A 274 -10.83 20.40 13.91
N CYS A 275 -10.97 19.53 14.90
CA CYS A 275 -11.01 18.07 14.70
C CYS A 275 -12.35 17.53 15.22
N SER A 276 -12.53 16.21 15.28
CA SER A 276 -13.81 15.61 15.69
C SER A 276 -14.19 15.94 17.14
N GLU A 277 -13.24 15.87 18.08
CA GLU A 277 -13.52 15.94 19.52
C GLU A 277 -12.71 17.00 20.29
N GLY A 278 -11.87 17.77 19.61
CA GLY A 278 -11.09 18.84 20.25
C GLY A 278 -9.81 18.37 20.96
N TYR A 279 -9.29 17.18 20.62
CA TYR A 279 -7.98 16.67 21.10
C TYR A 279 -6.87 17.05 20.11
N THR A 280 -6.89 16.46 18.91
CA THR A 280 -5.88 16.69 17.86
C THR A 280 -5.79 18.15 17.45
N SER A 281 -6.90 18.88 17.46
CA SER A 281 -6.93 20.30 17.11
C SER A 281 -6.15 21.18 18.09
N SER A 282 -6.13 20.83 19.39
CA SER A 282 -5.32 21.56 20.37
C SER A 282 -3.82 21.37 20.10
N LEU A 283 -3.39 20.15 19.79
CA LEU A 283 -1.99 19.87 19.44
C LEU A 283 -1.60 20.57 18.13
N ALA A 284 -2.50 20.56 17.15
CA ALA A 284 -2.30 21.20 15.86
C ALA A 284 -2.19 22.74 15.97
N ALA A 285 -3.08 23.37 16.75
CA ALA A 285 -3.01 24.81 17.00
C ALA A 285 -1.72 25.20 17.73
N ALA A 286 -1.26 24.40 18.69
CA ALA A 286 0.03 24.64 19.35
C ALA A 286 1.21 24.53 18.38
N ALA A 287 1.23 23.54 17.49
CA ALA A 287 2.25 23.41 16.45
C ALA A 287 2.26 24.60 15.48
N LEU A 288 1.07 25.13 15.12
CA LEU A 288 0.98 26.36 14.32
C LEU A 288 1.52 27.58 15.07
N GLN A 289 1.30 27.68 16.39
CA GLN A 289 1.93 28.73 17.20
C GLN A 289 3.46 28.58 17.25
N ASP A 290 4.00 27.36 17.27
CA ASP A 290 5.44 27.11 17.22
C ASP A 290 6.06 27.54 15.87
N LEU A 291 5.29 27.50 14.78
CA LEU A 291 5.66 28.10 13.49
C LEU A 291 5.51 29.63 13.45
N GLY A 292 4.99 30.25 14.51
CA GLY A 292 4.83 31.69 14.61
C GLY A 292 3.41 32.19 14.37
N LEU A 293 2.44 31.34 13.97
CA LEU A 293 1.03 31.73 13.88
C LEU A 293 0.43 31.90 15.28
N TRP A 294 0.79 32.99 15.94
CA TRP A 294 0.53 33.26 17.35
C TRP A 294 -0.98 33.38 17.69
N ARG A 295 -1.84 33.59 16.69
CA ARG A 295 -3.31 33.63 16.84
C ARG A 295 -3.98 32.28 16.59
N ALA A 296 -3.22 31.23 16.24
CA ALA A 296 -3.79 29.91 16.07
C ALA A 296 -4.41 29.40 17.39
N THR A 297 -5.63 28.88 17.30
CA THR A 297 -6.38 28.30 18.42
C THR A 297 -7.26 27.15 17.94
N ASP A 298 -8.04 26.53 18.83
CA ASP A 298 -8.94 25.43 18.50
C ASP A 298 -10.34 25.56 19.10
N VAL A 299 -11.23 24.65 18.70
CA VAL A 299 -12.61 24.56 19.20
C VAL A 299 -12.72 23.50 20.31
N VAL A 300 -13.26 23.90 21.46
CA VAL A 300 -13.56 23.00 22.57
C VAL A 300 -14.57 21.94 22.13
N GLY A 301 -14.21 20.67 22.27
CA GLY A 301 -15.06 19.53 21.92
C GLY A 301 -15.19 19.27 20.41
N GLY A 302 -14.48 20.02 19.56
CA GLY A 302 -14.41 19.80 18.13
C GLY A 302 -15.76 19.85 17.41
N PHE A 303 -15.84 19.11 16.29
CA PHE A 303 -17.06 18.99 15.48
C PHE A 303 -18.24 18.42 16.27
N ASN A 304 -18.00 17.48 17.19
CA ASN A 304 -19.06 16.89 18.00
C ASN A 304 -19.77 17.94 18.88
N ALA A 305 -19.02 18.82 19.53
CA ALA A 305 -19.60 19.92 20.30
C ALA A 305 -20.24 20.99 19.41
N TRP A 306 -19.66 21.26 18.23
CA TRP A 306 -20.26 22.15 17.23
C TRP A 306 -21.65 21.68 16.81
N ARG A 307 -21.76 20.40 16.43
CA ARG A 307 -23.02 19.75 16.09
C ARG A 307 -24.00 19.75 17.26
N ALA A 308 -23.56 19.42 18.47
CA ALA A 308 -24.41 19.40 19.66
C ALA A 308 -24.99 20.78 20.01
N THR A 309 -24.29 21.86 19.64
CA THR A 309 -24.76 23.24 19.82
C THR A 309 -25.81 23.64 18.77
N GLY A 310 -26.06 22.80 17.76
CA GLY A 310 -27.01 23.10 16.68
C GLY A 310 -26.50 24.13 15.67
N LEU A 311 -25.18 24.32 15.59
CA LEU A 311 -24.56 25.22 14.61
C LEU A 311 -24.61 24.62 13.20
N PRO A 312 -24.48 25.44 12.14
CA PRO A 312 -24.59 24.96 10.77
C PRO A 312 -23.61 23.83 10.44
N ILE A 313 -24.14 22.74 9.86
CA ILE A 313 -23.39 21.61 9.32
C ILE A 313 -23.98 21.20 7.97
N SER A 314 -23.12 20.69 7.07
CA SER A 314 -23.55 19.90 5.93
C SER A 314 -23.61 18.43 6.36
N PRO A 315 -24.69 17.71 6.00
CA PRO A 315 -24.86 16.33 6.42
C PRO A 315 -23.77 15.43 5.82
N PRO A 316 -23.57 14.23 6.40
CA PRO A 316 -22.75 13.18 5.81
C PRO A 316 -23.12 12.97 4.34
N THR A 317 -22.13 12.82 3.47
CA THR A 317 -22.40 12.46 2.07
C THR A 317 -22.63 10.97 2.03
N SER A 318 -23.88 10.54 1.89
CA SER A 318 -24.21 9.14 1.65
C SER A 318 -23.49 8.68 0.38
N ALA A 319 -22.61 7.68 0.49
CA ALA A 319 -22.14 6.97 -0.70
C ALA A 319 -23.37 6.39 -1.40
N SER A 320 -23.68 6.93 -2.58
CA SER A 320 -24.66 6.35 -3.51
C SER A 320 -23.97 5.28 -4.35
#